data_AF-A0A8H8D9B3-F1
#
_entry.id   AF-A0A8H8D9B3-F1
#
_cell.length_a   1.000
_cell.length_b   1.000
_cell.length_c   1.000
_cell.angle_alpha   90.00
_cell.angle_beta   90.00
_cell.angle_gamma   90.00
#
_symmetry.space_group_name_H-M   'P 1'
#
loop_
_entity.id
_entity.type
_entity.pdbx_description
1 polymer ?
#
loop_
_entity_poly.entity_id
_entity_poly.type
_entity_poly.pdbx_seq_one_letter_code
_entity_poly.pdbx_strand_id
1 'polypeptide(L)'
;MEPPSIPLVILVIEILSLIASLVVMVQLITYKSTRGSDQGISGYCIGFIITVSLPLIYLIKLWLFNQAKINNLDVVDYIWAMQKMFVGVQYIPQIMVNLMDDKVNGLHPYWKQLQFGNMAIELVEWIVYGHGVLGDLSFIVPSLPLMIIKDLSLLVVGLQYHLYRHNQPEIHYKEV
;
A
#
# COMPACT_ATOMS: atom_id res chain seq x y z
N MET A 1 -26.81 -4.76 -21.43
CA MET A 1 -26.02 -4.29 -20.29
C MET A 1 -24.71 -3.81 -20.87
N GLU A 2 -24.45 -2.50 -20.83
CA GLU A 2 -23.12 -1.99 -21.15
C GLU A 2 -22.13 -2.53 -20.12
N PRO A 3 -20.92 -2.92 -20.52
CA PRO A 3 -19.90 -3.33 -19.58
C PRO A 3 -19.54 -2.12 -18.70
N PRO A 4 -19.29 -2.32 -17.39
CA PRO A 4 -18.84 -1.24 -16.52
C PRO A 4 -17.56 -0.63 -17.10
N SER A 5 -17.62 0.63 -17.50
CA SER A 5 -16.47 1.37 -18.05
C SER A 5 -15.72 2.05 -16.90
N ILE A 6 -14.45 1.70 -16.70
CA ILE A 6 -13.59 2.41 -15.74
C ILE A 6 -13.40 3.85 -16.24
N PRO A 7 -13.70 4.87 -15.42
CA PRO A 7 -13.48 6.27 -15.79
C PRO A 7 -12.02 6.52 -16.19
N LEU A 8 -11.80 7.18 -17.33
CA LEU A 8 -10.46 7.50 -17.85
C LEU A 8 -9.58 8.21 -16.82
N VAL A 9 -10.18 9.06 -15.98
CA VAL A 9 -9.48 9.80 -14.91
C VAL A 9 -8.84 8.84 -13.90
N ILE A 10 -9.54 7.78 -13.51
CA ILE A 10 -9.01 6.78 -12.57
C ILE A 10 -7.82 6.06 -13.21
N LEU A 11 -7.95 5.67 -14.48
CA LEU A 11 -6.88 5.00 -15.22
C LEU A 11 -5.61 5.87 -15.30
N VAL A 12 -5.76 7.18 -15.56
CA VAL A 12 -4.63 8.11 -15.61
C VAL A 12 -3.95 8.23 -14.24
N ILE A 13 -4.72 8.34 -13.16
CA ILE A 13 -4.19 8.42 -11.79
C ILE A 13 -3.41 7.15 -11.41
N GLU A 14 -3.94 5.97 -11.75
CA GLU A 14 -3.26 4.69 -11.50
C GLU A 14 -1.94 4.59 -12.28
N ILE A 15 -1.91 5.01 -13.55
CA ILE A 15 -0.68 5.03 -14.35
C ILE A 15 0.37 5.98 -13.75
N LEU A 16 -0.04 7.17 -13.33
CA LEU A 16 0.87 8.12 -12.67
C LEU A 16 1.40 7.57 -11.34
N SER A 17 0.55 6.90 -10.57
CA SER A 17 0.91 6.26 -9.30
C SER A 17 1.91 5.12 -9.50
N LEU A 18 1.73 4.34 -10.56
CA LEU A 18 2.66 3.30 -10.96
C LEU A 18 4.03 3.89 -11.34
N ILE A 19 4.05 4.95 -12.14
CA ILE A 19 5.30 5.64 -12.52
C ILE A 19 6.02 6.17 -11.28
N ALA A 20 5.31 6.86 -10.38
CA ALA A 20 5.89 7.36 -9.14
C ALA A 20 6.47 6.22 -8.28
N SER A 21 5.75 5.10 -8.16
CA SER A 21 6.19 3.93 -7.41
C SER A 21 7.45 3.31 -8.00
N LEU A 22 7.55 3.20 -9.34
CA LEU A 22 8.74 2.71 -10.04
C LEU A 22 9.94 3.62 -9.80
N VAL A 23 9.76 4.95 -9.86
CA VAL A 23 10.83 5.92 -9.58
C VAL A 23 11.36 5.75 -8.16
N VAL A 24 10.48 5.63 -7.16
CA VAL A 24 10.88 5.38 -5.76
C VAL A 24 11.61 4.05 -5.63
N MET A 25 11.15 3.00 -6.33
CA MET A 25 11.81 1.69 -6.31
C MET A 25 13.23 1.77 -6.89
N VAL A 26 13.41 2.47 -8.01
CA VAL A 26 14.73 2.73 -8.61
C VAL A 26 15.62 3.52 -7.65
N GLN A 27 15.09 4.55 -6.97
CA GLN A 27 15.84 5.30 -5.98
C GLN A 27 16.32 4.41 -4.81
N LEU A 28 15.48 3.51 -4.31
CA LEU A 28 15.87 2.56 -3.26
C LEU A 28 17.01 1.61 -3.69
N ILE A 29 17.08 1.27 -4.98
CA ILE A 29 18.14 0.43 -5.54
C ILE A 29 19.43 1.23 -5.79
N THR A 30 19.31 2.48 -6.25
CA THR A 30 20.45 3.34 -6.58
C THR A 30 21.11 3.91 -5.31
N TYR A 31 20.33 4.39 -4.34
CA TYR A 31 20.81 5.07 -3.14
C TYR A 31 20.96 4.13 -1.93
N LYS A 32 21.44 2.90 -2.16
CA LYS A 32 21.66 1.90 -1.11
C LYS A 32 22.56 2.39 0.03
N SER A 33 23.48 3.32 -0.25
CA SER A 33 24.39 3.90 0.74
C SER A 33 23.70 4.81 1.77
N THR A 34 22.49 5.29 1.48
CA THR A 34 21.71 6.18 2.38
C THR A 34 20.70 5.43 3.25
N ARG A 35 20.59 4.10 3.03
CA ARG A 35 19.69 3.20 3.74
C ARG A 35 20.22 2.95 5.16
N GLY A 36 19.33 3.01 6.16
CA GLY A 36 19.63 2.56 7.53
C GLY A 36 20.03 1.08 7.57
N SER A 37 20.69 0.64 8.65
CA SER A 37 21.07 -0.77 8.86
C SER A 37 19.88 -1.72 8.72
N ASP A 38 18.73 -1.28 9.22
CA ASP A 38 17.51 -2.09 9.34
C ASP A 38 16.45 -1.73 8.29
N GLN A 39 16.69 -0.68 7.52
CA GLN A 39 15.87 -0.35 6.37
C GLN A 39 16.07 -1.41 5.30
N GLY A 40 15.03 -1.69 4.49
CA GLY A 40 14.99 -2.33 3.17
C GLY A 40 14.48 -3.78 3.10
N ILE A 41 14.85 -4.55 2.06
CA ILE A 41 14.02 -5.71 1.64
C ILE A 41 13.94 -6.78 2.74
N SER A 42 12.78 -6.85 3.41
CA SER A 42 12.50 -7.78 4.48
C SER A 42 12.07 -9.14 3.94
N GLY A 43 12.70 -10.22 4.44
CA GLY A 43 12.32 -11.59 4.10
C GLY A 43 10.87 -11.93 4.46
N TYR A 44 10.33 -11.34 5.53
CA TYR A 44 8.93 -11.50 5.92
C TYR A 44 7.98 -10.86 4.90
N CYS A 45 8.33 -9.67 4.38
CA CYS A 45 7.56 -9.01 3.33
C CYS A 45 7.60 -9.81 2.02
N ILE A 46 8.77 -10.36 1.66
CA ILE A 46 8.89 -11.26 0.51
C ILE A 46 8.01 -12.50 0.70
N GLY A 47 8.09 -13.16 1.86
CA GLY A 47 7.28 -14.33 2.18
C GLY A 47 5.78 -14.04 2.07
N PHE A 48 5.34 -12.90 2.62
CA PHE A 48 3.97 -12.42 2.49
C PHE A 48 3.55 -12.22 1.03
N ILE A 49 4.36 -11.53 0.22
CA ILE A 49 4.08 -11.32 -1.21
C ILE A 49 3.96 -12.67 -1.93
N ILE A 50 4.86 -13.62 -1.66
CA ILE A 50 4.81 -14.96 -2.25
C ILE A 50 3.51 -15.67 -1.86
N THR A 51 3.17 -15.70 -0.57
CA THR A 51 1.95 -16.36 -0.08
C THR A 51 0.70 -15.80 -0.72
N VAL A 52 0.59 -14.49 -0.89
CA VAL A 52 -0.57 -13.83 -1.50
C VAL A 52 -0.60 -14.02 -3.02
N SER A 53 0.56 -14.08 -3.67
CA SER A 53 0.68 -14.22 -5.13
C SER A 53 0.55 -15.66 -5.63
N LEU A 54 0.85 -16.65 -4.78
CA LEU A 54 0.79 -18.07 -5.15
C LEU A 54 -0.59 -18.52 -5.67
N PRO A 55 -1.71 -18.18 -5.02
CA PRO A 55 -3.03 -18.53 -5.55
C PRO A 55 -3.36 -17.80 -6.86
N LEU A 56 -2.87 -16.57 -7.07
CA LEU A 56 -3.03 -15.87 -8.36
C LEU A 56 -2.31 -16.64 -9.48
N ILE A 57 -1.05 -17.05 -9.24
CA ILE A 57 -0.29 -17.85 -10.21
C ILE A 57 -1.02 -19.16 -10.51
N TYR A 58 -1.61 -19.79 -9.48
CA TYR A 58 -2.39 -21.01 -9.65
C TYR A 58 -3.67 -20.77 -10.46
N LEU A 59 -4.42 -19.69 -10.21
CA LEU A 59 -5.60 -19.31 -11.00
C LEU A 59 -5.23 -19.03 -12.46
N ILE A 60 -4.17 -18.26 -12.70
CA ILE A 60 -3.67 -17.98 -14.05
C ILE A 60 -3.29 -19.28 -14.78
N LYS A 61 -2.63 -20.21 -14.09
CA LYS A 61 -2.32 -21.53 -14.65
C LYS A 61 -3.60 -22.27 -15.05
N LEU A 62 -4.55 -22.41 -14.13
CA LEU A 62 -5.82 -23.11 -14.40
C LEU A 62 -6.59 -22.49 -15.57
N TRP A 63 -6.53 -21.15 -15.71
CA TRP A 63 -7.11 -20.39 -16.81
C TRP A 63 -6.39 -20.64 -18.14
N LEU A 64 -5.06 -20.48 -18.19
CA LEU A 64 -4.26 -20.69 -19.41
C LEU A 64 -4.35 -22.12 -19.95
N PHE A 65 -4.44 -23.12 -19.07
CA PHE A 65 -4.51 -24.53 -19.45
C PHE A 65 -5.95 -25.08 -19.53
N ASN A 66 -6.98 -24.23 -19.41
CA ASN A 66 -8.40 -24.62 -19.43
C ASN A 66 -8.75 -25.79 -18.48
N GLN A 67 -8.07 -25.87 -17.34
CA GLN A 67 -8.24 -26.98 -16.37
C GLN A 67 -9.45 -26.78 -15.45
N ALA A 68 -10.00 -25.57 -15.41
CA ALA A 68 -11.21 -25.22 -14.68
C ALA A 68 -11.98 -24.13 -15.44
N LYS A 69 -13.29 -23.99 -15.17
CA LYS A 69 -14.09 -22.86 -15.65
C LYS A 69 -13.75 -21.61 -14.82
N ILE A 70 -12.63 -20.97 -15.14
CA ILE A 70 -12.25 -19.68 -14.57
C ILE A 70 -12.69 -18.59 -15.52
N ASN A 71 -13.49 -17.65 -15.00
CA ASN A 71 -13.86 -16.46 -15.74
C ASN A 71 -12.76 -15.40 -15.58
N ASN A 72 -12.60 -14.54 -16.59
CA ASN A 72 -11.68 -13.40 -16.50
C ASN A 72 -12.02 -12.49 -15.31
N LEU A 73 -13.32 -12.43 -14.94
CA LEU A 73 -13.79 -11.72 -13.76
C LEU A 73 -13.17 -12.28 -12.46
N ASP A 74 -13.01 -13.60 -12.34
CA ASP A 74 -12.44 -14.21 -11.12
C ASP A 74 -10.97 -13.79 -10.92
N VAL A 75 -10.23 -13.64 -12.02
CA VAL A 75 -8.84 -13.18 -12.00
C VAL A 75 -8.77 -11.71 -11.60
N VAL A 76 -9.65 -10.87 -12.16
CA VAL A 76 -9.74 -9.45 -11.83
C VAL A 76 -10.12 -9.26 -10.36
N ASP A 77 -11.11 -10.00 -9.86
CA ASP A 77 -11.55 -9.95 -8.46
C ASP A 77 -10.43 -10.37 -7.50
N TYR A 78 -9.62 -11.36 -7.88
CA TYR A 78 -8.47 -11.76 -7.07
C TYR A 78 -7.37 -10.68 -7.04
N ILE A 79 -7.01 -10.11 -8.20
CA ILE A 79 -6.04 -9.00 -8.28
C ILE A 79 -6.52 -7.82 -7.43
N TRP A 80 -7.81 -7.54 -7.48
CA TRP A 80 -8.45 -6.50 -6.70
C TRP A 80 -8.38 -6.75 -5.19
N ALA A 81 -8.68 -7.99 -4.76
CA ALA A 81 -8.55 -8.40 -3.37
C ALA A 81 -7.11 -8.27 -2.87
N MET A 82 -6.12 -8.64 -3.70
CA MET A 82 -4.70 -8.43 -3.40
C MET A 82 -4.38 -6.96 -3.20
N GLN A 83 -4.82 -6.07 -4.10
CA GLN A 83 -4.59 -4.63 -3.98
C GLN A 83 -5.14 -4.09 -2.65
N LYS A 84 -6.38 -4.42 -2.29
CA LYS A 84 -6.99 -4.03 -1.00
C LYS A 84 -6.15 -4.51 0.20
N MET A 85 -5.67 -5.74 0.14
CA MET A 85 -4.84 -6.33 1.19
C MET A 85 -3.50 -5.60 1.32
N PHE A 86 -2.81 -5.32 0.22
CA PHE A 86 -1.54 -4.58 0.23
C PHE A 86 -1.70 -3.15 0.75
N VAL A 87 -2.73 -2.42 0.31
CA VAL A 87 -3.05 -1.08 0.82
C VAL A 87 -3.32 -1.13 2.32
N GLY A 88 -4.04 -2.14 2.80
CA GLY A 88 -4.33 -2.32 4.22
C GLY A 88 -3.08 -2.47 5.10
N VAL A 89 -2.03 -3.11 4.58
CA VAL A 89 -0.79 -3.41 5.33
C VAL A 89 0.39 -2.50 4.98
N GLN A 90 0.20 -1.50 4.12
CA GLN A 90 1.28 -0.72 3.51
C GLN A 90 2.19 0.02 4.51
N TYR A 91 1.68 0.36 5.69
CA TYR A 91 2.45 1.08 6.71
C TYR A 91 3.18 0.16 7.69
N ILE A 92 2.86 -1.14 7.73
CA ILE A 92 3.50 -2.10 8.65
C ILE A 92 5.03 -2.15 8.46
N PRO A 93 5.56 -2.22 7.22
CA PRO A 93 7.02 -2.20 7.03
C PRO A 93 7.69 -0.95 7.62
N GLN A 94 7.06 0.23 7.47
CA GLN A 94 7.59 1.48 8.02
C GLN A 94 7.56 1.51 9.55
N ILE A 95 6.48 0.98 10.16
CA ILE A 95 6.38 0.85 11.62
C ILE A 95 7.55 0.02 12.16
N MET A 96 7.83 -1.11 11.51
CA MET A 96 8.90 -2.02 11.91
C MET A 96 10.27 -1.36 11.77
N VAL A 97 10.53 -0.67 10.66
CA VAL A 97 11.78 0.10 10.48
C VAL A 97 11.95 1.14 11.56
N ASN A 98 10.91 1.95 11.83
CA ASN A 98 10.98 3.00 12.84
C ASN A 98 11.23 2.42 14.24
N LEU A 99 10.68 1.24 14.53
CA LEU A 99 10.86 0.53 15.80
C LEU A 99 12.27 -0.03 15.94
N MET A 100 12.83 -0.60 14.86
CA MET A 100 14.18 -1.17 14.87
C MET A 100 15.26 -0.09 14.93
N ASP A 101 15.05 1.03 14.24
CA ASP A 101 16.01 2.13 14.17
C ASP A 101 15.83 3.18 15.30
N ASP A 102 14.78 3.09 16.12
CA ASP A 102 14.35 4.10 17.12
C ASP A 102 14.31 5.55 16.60
N LYS A 103 14.06 5.72 15.30
CA LYS A 103 14.01 7.00 14.59
C LYS A 103 13.00 6.97 13.45
N VAL A 104 12.47 8.14 13.08
CA VAL A 104 11.61 8.27 11.89
C VAL A 104 12.35 9.01 10.79
N ASN A 105 12.90 8.25 9.83
CA ASN A 105 13.61 8.77 8.67
C ASN A 105 12.81 8.56 7.37
N GLY A 106 12.97 9.45 6.41
CA GLY A 106 12.37 9.32 5.08
C GLY A 106 10.93 9.80 4.95
N LEU A 107 10.31 10.33 6.02
CA LEU A 107 8.97 10.91 5.98
C LEU A 107 9.02 12.44 6.10
N HIS A 108 8.49 13.14 5.08
CA HIS A 108 8.37 14.59 5.12
C HIS A 108 7.37 15.04 6.21
N PRO A 109 7.58 16.15 6.93
CA PRO A 109 6.67 16.61 7.99
C PRO A 109 5.20 16.74 7.56
N TYR A 110 4.95 17.20 6.34
CA TYR A 110 3.60 17.34 5.78
C TYR A 110 2.97 16.02 5.31
N TRP A 111 3.75 14.94 5.17
CA TRP A 111 3.23 13.64 4.75
C TRP A 111 2.14 13.14 5.70
N LYS A 112 2.36 13.30 7.01
CA LYS A 112 1.39 12.90 8.05
C LYS A 112 0.05 13.60 7.85
N GLN A 113 0.06 14.90 7.58
CA GLN A 113 -1.16 15.71 7.39
C GLN A 113 -1.93 15.25 6.14
N LEU A 114 -1.23 14.94 5.05
CA LEU A 114 -1.85 14.39 3.84
C LEU A 114 -2.50 13.02 4.11
N GLN A 115 -1.84 12.13 4.85
CA GLN A 115 -2.39 10.82 5.18
C GLN A 115 -3.62 10.90 6.10
N PHE A 116 -3.62 11.80 7.09
CA PHE A 116 -4.81 12.04 7.91
C PHE A 116 -5.95 12.66 7.13
N GLY A 117 -5.66 13.55 6.17
CA GLY A 117 -6.67 14.06 5.24
C GLY A 117 -7.30 12.94 4.42
N ASN A 118 -6.49 12.02 3.88
CA ASN A 118 -6.97 10.87 3.13
C ASN A 118 -7.83 9.92 4.01
N MET A 119 -7.39 9.63 5.24
CA MET A 119 -8.17 8.85 6.21
C MET A 119 -9.54 9.49 6.48
N ALA A 120 -9.60 10.82 6.65
CA ALA A 120 -10.87 11.51 6.88
C ALA A 120 -11.81 11.42 5.66
N ILE A 121 -11.27 11.54 4.44
CA ILE A 121 -12.05 11.38 3.20
C ILE A 121 -12.63 9.96 3.11
N GLU A 122 -11.79 8.94 3.29
CA GLU A 122 -12.24 7.54 3.25
C GLU A 122 -13.30 7.22 4.31
N LEU A 123 -13.17 7.79 5.52
CA LEU A 123 -14.16 7.63 6.58
C LEU A 123 -15.48 8.33 6.25
N VAL A 124 -15.44 9.52 5.63
CA VAL A 124 -16.64 10.21 5.13
C VAL A 124 -17.29 9.40 4.02
N GLU A 125 -16.53 8.88 3.08
CA GLU A 125 -17.05 8.00 2.01
C GLU A 125 -17.74 6.77 2.61
N TRP A 126 -17.11 6.13 3.61
CA TRP A 126 -17.71 5.00 4.30
C TRP A 126 -18.99 5.38 5.05
N ILE A 127 -19.05 6.52 5.74
CA ILE A 127 -20.27 6.95 6.46
C ILE A 127 -21.40 7.32 5.49
N VAL A 128 -21.08 8.06 4.43
CA VAL A 128 -22.07 8.60 3.48
C VAL A 128 -22.62 7.51 2.56
N TYR A 129 -21.76 6.59 2.11
CA TYR A 129 -22.10 5.57 1.11
C TYR A 129 -22.12 4.14 1.64
N GLY A 130 -21.74 3.92 2.90
CA GLY A 130 -21.57 2.60 3.51
C GLY A 130 -22.85 1.78 3.66
N HIS A 131 -24.00 2.29 3.26
CA HIS A 131 -25.25 1.54 3.14
C HIS A 131 -25.82 1.62 1.70
N GLY A 132 -25.16 0.93 0.77
CA GLY A 132 -25.87 0.21 -0.29
C GLY A 132 -26.32 0.95 -1.56
N VAL A 133 -25.89 2.18 -1.86
CA VAL A 133 -26.37 2.90 -3.06
C VAL A 133 -25.41 2.88 -4.25
N LEU A 134 -24.12 2.58 -4.05
CA LEU A 134 -23.16 2.38 -5.14
C LEU A 134 -22.48 1.02 -5.00
N GLY A 135 -23.19 -0.04 -5.42
CA GLY A 135 -22.58 -1.34 -5.68
C GLY A 135 -21.35 -1.25 -6.60
N ASP A 136 -21.28 -0.19 -7.42
CA ASP A 136 -20.20 0.09 -8.36
C ASP A 136 -19.02 0.92 -7.80
N LEU A 137 -19.13 1.54 -6.62
CA LEU A 137 -17.98 2.14 -5.90
C LEU A 137 -17.49 1.28 -4.72
N SER A 138 -18.26 0.26 -4.33
CA SER A 138 -17.84 -0.75 -3.34
C SER A 138 -16.59 -1.54 -3.77
N PHE A 139 -16.22 -1.41 -5.05
CA PHE A 139 -14.94 -1.82 -5.58
C PHE A 139 -13.81 -1.05 -4.89
N ILE A 140 -13.82 0.29 -4.82
CA ILE A 140 -12.68 1.11 -4.35
C ILE A 140 -12.47 1.06 -2.83
N VAL A 141 -13.55 0.96 -2.05
CA VAL A 141 -13.44 1.02 -0.58
C VAL A 141 -12.91 -0.32 -0.02
N PRO A 142 -11.81 -0.32 0.75
CA PRO A 142 -11.33 -1.52 1.44
C PRO A 142 -12.40 -2.05 2.39
N SER A 143 -12.34 -3.33 2.74
CA SER A 143 -13.22 -3.84 3.79
C SER A 143 -12.94 -3.11 5.10
N LEU A 144 -13.97 -2.90 5.94
CA LEU A 144 -13.84 -2.19 7.21
C LEU A 144 -12.67 -2.71 8.09
N PRO A 145 -12.41 -4.04 8.19
CA PRO A 145 -11.23 -4.54 8.89
C PRO A 145 -9.90 -4.03 8.30
N LEU A 146 -9.77 -3.97 6.97
CA LEU A 146 -8.56 -3.48 6.30
C LEU A 146 -8.38 -1.97 6.49
N MET A 147 -9.47 -1.20 6.47
CA MET A 147 -9.43 0.23 6.80
C MET A 147 -8.94 0.45 8.23
N ILE A 148 -9.47 -0.31 9.20
CA ILE A 148 -9.04 -0.24 10.60
C ILE A 148 -7.55 -0.57 10.75
N ILE A 149 -7.06 -1.64 10.11
CA ILE A 149 -5.64 -2.01 10.16
C ILE A 149 -4.77 -0.87 9.62
N LYS A 150 -5.15 -0.30 8.47
CA LYS A 150 -4.44 0.80 7.83
C LYS A 150 -4.40 2.04 8.74
N ASP A 151 -5.54 2.42 9.31
CA ASP A 151 -5.69 3.63 10.12
C ASP A 151 -4.97 3.50 11.46
N LEU A 152 -5.07 2.34 12.12
CA LEU A 152 -4.28 2.05 13.33
C LEU A 152 -2.78 2.10 13.03
N SER A 153 -2.36 1.55 11.89
CA SER A 153 -0.96 1.59 11.47
C SER A 153 -0.50 3.04 11.25
N LEU A 154 -1.32 3.88 10.62
CA LEU A 154 -1.02 5.30 10.42
C LEU A 154 -0.91 6.06 11.76
N LEU A 155 -1.80 5.77 12.72
CA LEU A 155 -1.72 6.33 14.07
C LEU A 155 -0.42 5.95 14.77
N VAL A 156 0.00 4.68 14.66
CA VAL A 156 1.28 4.20 15.21
C VAL A 156 2.46 4.94 14.59
N VAL A 157 2.51 5.09 13.26
CA VAL A 157 3.56 5.91 12.59
C VAL A 157 3.53 7.35 13.09
N GLY A 158 2.32 7.92 13.24
CA GLY A 158 2.12 9.27 13.75
C GLY A 158 2.60 9.48 15.19
N LEU A 159 2.53 8.43 16.02
CA LEU A 159 3.01 8.39 17.40
C LEU A 159 4.53 8.19 17.44
N GLN A 160 5.08 7.27 16.63
CA GLN A 160 6.53 7.10 16.46
C GLN A 160 7.20 8.41 16.04
N TYR A 161 6.58 9.18 15.14
CA TYR A 161 7.08 10.50 14.74
C TYR A 161 7.16 11.49 15.91
N HIS A 162 6.23 11.41 16.86
CA HIS A 162 6.23 12.28 18.03
C HIS A 162 7.28 11.84 19.06
N LEU A 163 7.36 10.54 19.35
CA LEU A 163 8.31 9.98 20.32
C LEU A 163 9.76 10.11 19.86
N TYR A 164 10.03 9.80 18.60
CA TYR A 164 11.39 9.78 18.06
C TYR A 164 11.83 11.11 17.44
N ARG A 165 11.04 12.19 17.59
CA ARG A 165 11.34 13.52 17.03
C ARG A 165 12.74 14.03 17.41
N HIS A 166 13.22 13.64 18.58
CA HIS A 166 14.49 14.09 19.15
C HIS A 166 15.69 13.18 18.81
N ASN A 167 15.45 11.99 18.25
CA ASN A 167 16.48 11.01 17.90
C ASN A 167 17.03 11.20 16.48
N GLN A 168 17.01 12.44 15.96
CA GLN A 168 17.42 12.68 14.58
C GLN A 168 18.92 12.38 14.41
N PRO A 169 19.32 11.60 13.38
CA PRO A 169 20.72 11.33 13.13
C PRO A 169 21.44 12.60 12.66
N GLU A 170 22.64 12.83 13.17
CA GLU A 170 23.61 13.69 12.49
C GLU A 170 23.82 13.13 11.08
N ILE A 171 23.43 13.90 10.07
CA ILE A 171 23.61 13.49 8.67
C ILE A 171 25.10 13.62 8.37
N HIS A 172 25.86 12.54 8.59
CA HIS A 172 27.20 12.42 8.03
C HIS A 172 27.07 12.16 6.52
N TYR A 173 27.02 13.25 5.75
CA TYR A 173 27.35 13.17 4.33
C TYR A 173 28.76 12.60 4.24
N LYS A 174 28.90 11.40 3.66
CA LYS A 174 30.22 10.98 3.17
C LYS A 174 30.58 11.95 2.06
N GLU A 175 31.55 12.82 2.33
CA GLU A 175 32.27 13.54 1.29
C GLU A 175 32.80 12.50 0.30
N VAL A 176 32.38 12.63 -0.96
CA VAL A 176 32.87 11.83 -2.09
C VAL A 176 34.14 12.49 -2.60
#